data_AF-K9CZB9-F1
#
_entry.id   AF-K9CZB9-F1
#
_cell.length_a   1.000
_cell.length_b   1.000
_cell.length_c   1.000
_cell.angle_alpha   90.00
_cell.angle_beta   90.00
_cell.angle_gamma   90.00
#
_symmetry.space_group_name_H-M   'P 1'
#
loop_
_entity.id
_entity.type
_entity.pdbx_description
1 polymer ?
#
loop_
_entity_poly.entity_id
_entity_poly.type
_entity_poly.pdbx_seq_one_letter_code
_entity_poly.pdbx_strand_id
1 'polypeptide(L)'
;MVLVALTISTTGDEITLLTLMFRTAENASGYAVPTLLTAELLPGLIAAPWAGRLIDRREAARILVMVSVLQAGVIAFIAYYPMFTLAGAALLSVLFTISSAATFALIPVLASGLE
;
A
#
# COMPACT_ATOMS: atom_id res chain seq x y z
N MET A 1 2.10 -20.27 2.45
CA MET A 1 1.83 -19.24 3.49
C MET A 1 2.05 -17.81 3.00
N VAL A 2 3.14 -17.51 2.28
CA VAL A 2 3.41 -16.15 1.77
C VAL A 2 2.29 -15.61 0.88
N LEU A 3 1.78 -16.40 -0.08
CA LEU A 3 0.67 -15.97 -0.95
C LEU A 3 -0.60 -15.62 -0.16
N VAL A 4 -0.95 -16.43 0.84
CA VAL A 4 -2.09 -16.18 1.73
C VAL A 4 -1.90 -14.88 2.52
N ALA A 5 -0.70 -14.64 3.04
CA ALA A 5 -0.38 -13.40 3.77
C ALA A 5 -0.49 -12.16 2.86
N LEU A 6 -0.04 -12.26 1.61
CA LEU A 6 -0.18 -11.20 0.61
C LEU A 6 -1.65 -10.90 0.32
N THR A 7 -2.46 -11.94 0.09
CA THR A 7 -3.90 -11.76 -0.15
C THR A 7 -4.57 -11.07 1.03
N ILE A 8 -4.24 -11.45 2.26
CA ILE A 8 -4.77 -10.80 3.48
C ILE A 8 -4.33 -9.33 3.54
N SER A 9 -3.06 -9.04 3.27
CA SER A 9 -2.52 -7.67 3.29
C SER A 9 -3.22 -6.77 2.27
N THR A 10 -3.32 -7.21 1.01
CA THR A 10 -3.98 -6.45 -0.05
C THR A 10 -5.46 -6.23 0.25
N THR A 11 -6.13 -7.24 0.82
CA THR A 11 -7.54 -7.09 1.25
C THR A 11 -7.67 -6.04 2.36
N GLY A 12 -6.73 -6.01 3.31
CA GLY A 12 -6.70 -5.01 4.37
C GLY A 12 -6.48 -3.58 3.85
N ASP A 13 -5.63 -3.42 2.83
CA ASP A 13 -5.41 -2.12 2.17
C ASP A 13 -6.72 -1.60 1.54
N GLU A 14 -7.45 -2.43 0.80
CA GLU A 14 -8.73 -2.06 0.18
C GLU A 14 -9.83 -1.73 1.21
N ILE A 15 -9.94 -2.53 2.28
CA ILE A 15 -10.88 -2.24 3.38
C ILE A 15 -10.55 -0.90 4.05
N THR A 16 -9.25 -0.60 4.20
CA THR A 16 -8.80 0.67 4.77
C THR A 16 -9.19 1.83 3.87
N LEU A 17 -8.95 1.72 2.55
CA LEU A 17 -9.35 2.72 1.55
C LEU A 17 -10.85 3.00 1.63
N LEU A 18 -11.69 1.97 1.61
CA LEU A 18 -13.15 2.13 1.72
C LEU A 18 -13.56 2.82 3.02
N THR A 19 -12.94 2.44 4.14
CA THR A 19 -13.18 3.04 5.44
C THR A 19 -12.83 4.52 5.45
N LEU A 20 -11.69 4.90 4.85
CA LEU A 20 -11.26 6.28 4.71
C LEU A 20 -12.20 7.07 3.81
N MET A 21 -12.65 6.51 2.69
CA MET A 21 -13.62 7.15 1.80
C MET A 21 -14.92 7.49 2.53
N PHE A 22 -15.52 6.53 3.25
CA PHE A 22 -16.75 6.79 4.01
C PHE A 22 -16.53 7.82 5.12
N ARG A 23 -15.43 7.71 5.87
CA ARG A 23 -15.06 8.67 6.93
C ARG A 23 -14.85 10.09 6.39
N THR A 24 -14.20 10.22 5.23
CA THR A 24 -13.96 11.51 4.57
C THR A 24 -15.25 12.09 3.98
N ALA A 25 -16.15 11.24 3.47
CA ALA A 25 -17.44 11.66 2.95
C ALA A 25 -18.38 12.22 4.04
N GLU A 26 -18.30 11.69 5.27
CA GLU A 26 -19.12 12.17 6.40
C GLU A 26 -18.72 13.58 6.88
N ASN A 27 -17.46 13.98 6.69
CA ASN A 27 -16.87 15.13 7.40
C ASN A 27 -16.40 16.28 6.49
N ALA A 28 -16.58 16.21 5.16
CA ALA A 28 -15.94 17.17 4.26
C ALA A 28 -16.74 17.52 2.97
N SER A 29 -16.34 18.65 2.36
CA SER A 29 -16.78 19.14 1.04
C SER A 29 -16.72 18.05 -0.04
N GLY A 30 -17.60 18.11 -1.06
CA GLY A 30 -17.72 17.10 -2.13
C GLY A 30 -16.44 16.77 -2.92
N TYR A 31 -15.37 17.56 -2.76
CA TYR A 31 -14.05 17.33 -3.35
C TYR A 31 -13.07 16.50 -2.48
N ALA A 32 -13.43 16.21 -1.23
CA ALA A 32 -12.51 15.56 -0.29
C ALA A 32 -12.21 14.10 -0.66
N VAL A 33 -13.22 13.35 -1.10
CA VAL A 33 -13.04 11.95 -1.55
C VAL A 33 -12.20 11.89 -2.84
N PRO A 34 -12.49 12.67 -3.91
CA PRO A 34 -11.62 12.76 -5.08
C PRO A 34 -10.16 13.09 -4.76
N THR A 35 -9.94 14.01 -3.80
CA THR A 35 -8.59 14.42 -3.40
C THR A 35 -7.88 13.30 -2.64
N LEU A 36 -8.59 12.54 -1.81
CA LEU A 36 -8.06 11.36 -1.13
C LEU A 36 -7.65 10.27 -2.13
N LEU A 37 -8.52 9.93 -3.08
CA LEU A 37 -8.21 8.95 -4.12
C LEU A 37 -7.04 9.40 -5.01
N THR A 38 -6.97 10.70 -5.31
CA THR A 38 -5.85 11.28 -6.06
C THR A 38 -4.55 11.13 -5.27
N ALA A 39 -4.56 11.42 -3.96
CA ALA A 39 -3.42 11.21 -3.08
C ALA A 39 -3.04 9.75 -2.94
N GLU A 40 -3.96 8.82 -3.13
CA GLU A 40 -3.71 7.39 -3.08
C GLU A 40 -3.18 6.79 -4.39
N LEU A 41 -3.38 7.47 -5.53
CA LEU A 41 -2.95 6.97 -6.84
C LEU A 41 -1.69 7.65 -7.36
N LEU A 42 -1.63 8.99 -7.29
CA LEU A 42 -0.54 9.78 -7.89
C LEU A 42 0.85 9.46 -7.32
N PRO A 43 1.03 9.44 -5.98
CA PRO A 43 2.36 9.26 -5.40
C PRO A 43 2.97 7.90 -5.73
N GLY A 44 2.16 6.84 -5.66
CA GLY A 44 2.54 5.48 -6.05
C GLY A 44 2.92 5.40 -7.52
N LEU A 45 2.10 5.97 -8.41
CA LEU A 45 2.40 6.01 -9.85
C LEU A 45 3.74 6.70 -10.13
N ILE A 46 4.01 7.82 -9.47
CA ILE A 46 5.30 8.50 -9.57
C ILE A 46 6.40 7.60 -9.03
N ALA A 47 6.22 6.97 -7.87
CA ALA A 47 7.24 6.12 -7.24
C ALA A 47 7.53 4.78 -7.96
N ALA A 48 6.66 4.34 -8.86
CA ALA A 48 6.74 3.01 -9.50
C ALA A 48 8.09 2.68 -10.18
N PRO A 49 8.74 3.57 -10.95
CA PRO A 49 10.04 3.27 -11.57
C PRO A 49 11.15 3.04 -10.54
N TRP A 50 11.09 3.76 -9.42
CA TRP A 50 12.05 3.61 -8.31
C TRP A 50 11.81 2.35 -7.51
N ALA A 51 10.54 1.97 -7.31
CA ALA A 51 10.15 0.73 -6.65
C ALA A 51 10.73 -0.50 -7.36
N GLY A 52 10.58 -0.60 -8.69
CA GLY A 52 11.16 -1.69 -9.47
C GLY A 52 12.68 -1.77 -9.31
N ARG A 53 13.38 -0.63 -9.43
CA ARG A 53 14.84 -0.56 -9.25
C ARG A 53 15.31 -0.94 -7.84
N LEU A 54 14.50 -0.67 -6.82
CA LEU A 54 14.82 -1.02 -5.43
C LEU A 54 14.77 -2.54 -5.21
N ILE A 55 13.83 -3.21 -5.86
CA ILE A 55 13.63 -4.66 -5.76
C ILE A 55 14.69 -5.41 -6.55
N ASP A 56 15.10 -4.92 -7.72
CA ASP A 56 16.18 -5.54 -8.51
C ASP A 56 17.51 -5.65 -7.75
N ARG A 57 17.71 -4.83 -6.70
CA ARG A 57 18.96 -4.75 -5.94
C ARG A 57 18.93 -5.46 -4.60
N ARG A 58 17.77 -5.94 -4.14
CA ARG A 58 17.57 -6.44 -2.77
C ARG A 58 16.64 -7.64 -2.75
N GLU A 59 16.69 -8.40 -1.66
CA GLU A 59 15.76 -9.52 -1.46
C GLU A 59 14.31 -9.01 -1.38
N ALA A 60 13.52 -9.32 -2.42
CA ALA A 60 12.12 -8.91 -2.54
C ALA A 60 11.30 -9.32 -1.31
N ALA A 61 11.53 -10.53 -0.77
CA ALA A 61 10.84 -11.02 0.42
C ALA A 61 11.07 -10.17 1.66
N ARG A 62 12.31 -9.72 1.89
CA ARG A 62 12.66 -8.89 3.05
C ARG A 62 12.09 -7.48 2.93
N ILE A 63 12.13 -6.90 1.73
CA ILE A 63 11.47 -5.62 1.45
C ILE A 63 9.98 -5.72 1.76
N LEU A 64 9.34 -6.80 1.32
CA LEU A 64 7.90 -6.97 1.48
C LEU A 64 7.49 -6.99 2.95
N VAL A 65 8.21 -7.74 3.79
CA VAL A 65 7.96 -7.75 5.24
C VAL A 65 8.12 -6.35 5.86
N MET A 66 9.20 -5.64 5.52
CA MET A 66 9.44 -4.29 6.05
C MET A 66 8.34 -3.31 5.63
N VAL A 67 7.89 -3.39 4.37
CA VAL A 67 6.84 -2.53 3.82
C VAL A 67 5.49 -2.82 4.46
N SER A 68 5.12 -4.10 4.64
CA SER A 68 3.87 -4.47 5.31
C SER A 68 3.81 -3.99 6.77
N VAL A 69 4.92 -4.08 7.50
CA VAL A 69 5.01 -3.53 8.86
C VAL A 69 4.81 -2.01 8.85
N LEU A 70 5.41 -1.33 7.87
CA LEU A 70 5.28 0.12 7.74
C LEU A 70 3.85 0.53 7.33
N GLN A 71 3.21 -0.19 6.40
CA GLN A 71 1.80 0.04 6.04
C GLN A 71 0.91 -0.09 7.27
N ALA A 72 1.02 -1.18 8.03
CA ALA A 72 0.25 -1.36 9.27
C ALA A 72 0.47 -0.22 10.27
N GLY A 73 1.72 0.24 10.43
CA GLY A 73 2.05 1.39 11.27
C GLY A 73 1.39 2.70 10.80
N VAL A 74 1.39 2.96 9.49
CA VAL A 74 0.74 4.14 8.90
C VAL A 74 -0.78 4.07 9.06
N ILE A 75 -1.39 2.91 8.84
CA ILE A 75 -2.83 2.67 9.06
C ILE A 75 -3.21 2.93 10.51
N ALA A 76 -2.44 2.39 11.47
CA ALA A 76 -2.66 2.67 12.88
C ALA A 76 -2.52 4.17 13.19
N PHE A 77 -1.50 4.83 12.63
CA PHE A 77 -1.26 6.25 12.85
C PHE A 77 -2.42 7.13 12.34
N ILE A 78 -2.91 6.92 11.12
CA ILE A 78 -4.03 7.69 10.57
C ILE A 78 -5.37 7.37 11.29
N ALA A 79 -5.49 6.18 11.88
CA ALA A 79 -6.65 5.86 12.72
C ALA A 79 -6.71 6.77 13.96
N TYR A 80 -5.57 6.98 14.63
CA TYR A 80 -5.46 7.88 15.79
C TYR A 80 -5.43 9.37 15.42
N TYR A 81 -4.80 9.75 14.31
CA TYR A 81 -4.62 11.15 13.91
C TYR A 81 -5.25 11.47 12.54
N PRO A 82 -6.58 11.71 12.49
CA PRO A 82 -7.30 11.95 11.23
C PRO A 82 -6.85 13.19 10.44
N MET A 83 -6.22 14.17 11.10
CA MET A 83 -5.67 15.33 10.40
C MET A 83 -4.60 14.97 9.35
N PHE A 84 -3.96 13.79 9.48
CA PHE A 84 -2.92 13.32 8.58
C PHE A 84 -3.41 12.34 7.52
N THR A 85 -4.72 12.13 7.36
CA THR A 85 -5.27 11.12 6.43
C THR A 85 -4.76 11.29 5.00
N LEU A 86 -4.66 12.52 4.46
CA LEU A 86 -4.15 12.74 3.10
C LEU A 86 -2.66 12.38 2.97
N ALA A 87 -1.84 12.80 3.93
CA ALA A 87 -0.41 12.49 3.95
C ALA A 87 -0.17 10.99 4.14
N GLY A 88 -0.98 10.36 4.99
CA GLY A 88 -0.96 8.91 5.21
C GLY A 88 -1.39 8.13 3.97
N ALA A 89 -2.46 8.55 3.27
CA ALA A 89 -2.88 7.95 2.01
C ALA A 89 -1.79 8.05 0.93
N ALA A 90 -1.14 9.21 0.83
CA ALA A 90 0.00 9.39 -0.08
C ALA A 90 1.19 8.48 0.27
N LEU A 91 1.48 8.29 1.56
CA LEU A 91 2.53 7.37 1.99
C LEU A 91 2.13 5.91 1.73
N LEU A 92 0.89 5.53 2.03
CA LEU A 92 0.36 4.19 1.75
C LEU A 92 0.42 3.87 0.26
N SER A 93 0.10 4.82 -0.62
CA SER A 93 0.23 4.69 -2.08
C SER A 93 1.63 4.27 -2.52
N VAL A 94 2.65 4.95 -1.99
CA VAL A 94 4.06 4.65 -2.29
C VAL A 94 4.44 3.26 -1.78
N LEU A 95 4.05 2.94 -0.55
CA LEU A 95 4.33 1.65 0.06
C LEU A 95 3.64 0.50 -0.69
N PHE A 96 2.38 0.68 -1.07
CA PHE A 96 1.62 -0.28 -1.86
C PHE A 96 2.29 -0.56 -3.21
N THR A 97 2.81 0.48 -3.87
CA THR A 97 3.55 0.33 -5.14
C THR A 97 4.82 -0.51 -4.96
N ILE A 98 5.57 -0.29 -3.87
CA ILE A 98 6.76 -1.09 -3.55
C ILE A 98 6.38 -2.53 -3.23
N SER A 99 5.33 -2.73 -2.43
CA SER A 99 4.80 -4.06 -2.09
C SER A 99 4.38 -4.82 -3.35
N SER A 100 3.60 -4.18 -4.23
CA SER A 100 3.13 -4.75 -5.50
C SER A 100 4.29 -5.19 -6.39
N ALA A 101 5.29 -4.32 -6.58
CA ALA A 101 6.46 -4.66 -7.36
C ALA A 101 7.23 -5.85 -6.75
N ALA A 102 7.33 -5.93 -5.41
CA ALA A 102 8.02 -7.02 -4.73
C ALA A 102 7.23 -8.33 -4.86
N THR A 103 5.91 -8.27 -4.79
CA THR A 103 5.02 -9.41 -5.06
C THR A 103 5.22 -9.93 -6.47
N PHE A 104 5.20 -9.08 -7.50
CA PHE A 104 5.39 -9.50 -8.89
C PHE A 104 6.75 -10.18 -9.12
N ALA A 105 7.81 -9.68 -8.47
CA ALA A 105 9.13 -10.30 -8.53
C ALA A 105 9.18 -11.69 -7.85
N LEU A 106 8.34 -11.93 -6.84
CA LEU A 106 8.28 -13.20 -6.09
C LEU A 106 7.39 -14.26 -6.75
N ILE A 107 6.45 -13.88 -7.64
CA ILE A 107 5.53 -14.83 -8.29
C ILE A 107 6.27 -15.99 -8.98
N PRO A 108 7.30 -15.77 -9.83
CA PRO A 108 8.01 -16.86 -10.49
C PRO A 108 8.72 -17.80 -9.50
N VAL A 109 9.30 -17.24 -8.45
CA VAL A 109 10.01 -18.01 -7.40
C VAL A 109 9.05 -18.88 -6.59
N LEU A 110 7.85 -18.37 -6.30
CA LEU A 110 6.80 -19.11 -5.63
C LEU A 110 6.21 -20.21 -6.52
N ALA A 111 6.11 -19.96 -7.83
CA ALA A 111 5.63 -20.94 -8.81
C ALA A 111 6.62 -22.10 -8.99
N SER A 112 7.93 -21.83 -9.07
CA SER A 112 8.97 -22.86 -9.19
C SER A 112 9.13 -23.75 -7.95
N GLY A 113 8.62 -23.32 -6.79
CA GLY A 113 8.63 -24.12 -5.56
C GLY A 113 7.46 -25.09 -5.42
N LEU A 114 6.54 -25.11 -6.40
CA LEU A 114 5.37 -26.01 -6.44
C LEU A 114 5.57 -27.21 -7.40
N GLU A 115 6.68 -27.23 -8.15
CA GLU A 115 7.16 -28.39 -8.94
C GLU A 115 8.01 -29.32 -8.08
#